data_AF-A0A1F6ZSU8-F1
#
_entry.id   AF-A0A1F6ZSU8-F1
#
_cell.length_a   1.000
_cell.length_b   1.000
_cell.length_c   1.000
_cell.angle_alpha   90.00
_cell.angle_beta   90.00
_cell.angle_gamma   90.00
#
_symmetry.space_group_name_H-M   'P 1'
#
loop_
_entity.id
_entity.type
_entity.pdbx_description
1 polymer ?
#
loop_
_entity_poly.entity_id
_entity_poly.type
_entity_poly.pdbx_seq_one_letter_code
_entity_poly.pdbx_strand_id
1 'polypeptide(L)'
;MPEPDQLIGASKTIYETSFGEIFARNFVAGMARTLGGLFLYVIVLFLLGNLFLQKIWPILQPQLQLFQKLTSDLQGLPTLTQPKVGEWR
;
A
#
# COMPACT_ATOMS: atom_id res chain seq x y z
N MET A 1 -13.28 -42.96 35.64
CA MET A 1 -13.08 -41.57 36.07
C MET A 1 -12.61 -40.81 34.84
N PRO A 2 -13.27 -39.72 34.42
CA PRO A 2 -12.82 -38.96 33.26
C PRO A 2 -11.42 -38.40 33.51
N GLU A 3 -10.55 -38.49 32.52
CA GLU A 3 -9.18 -37.99 32.62
C GLU A 3 -9.21 -36.46 32.77
N PRO A 4 -8.37 -35.88 33.65
CA PRO A 4 -8.39 -34.45 33.98
C PRO A 4 -8.14 -33.54 32.76
N ASP A 5 -7.59 -34.08 31.68
CA ASP A 5 -7.34 -33.39 30.40
C ASP A 5 -8.60 -33.12 29.58
N GLN A 6 -9.75 -33.70 29.96
CA GLN A 6 -11.03 -33.55 29.24
C GLN A 6 -11.94 -32.44 29.81
N LEU A 7 -11.51 -31.74 30.86
CA LEU A 7 -12.31 -30.68 31.47
C LEU A 7 -12.09 -29.34 30.75
N ILE A 8 -13.15 -28.82 30.12
CA ILE A 8 -13.17 -27.48 29.53
C ILE A 8 -12.91 -26.46 30.65
N GLY A 9 -11.70 -25.90 30.68
CA GLY A 9 -11.25 -24.96 31.72
C GLY A 9 -10.10 -25.45 32.59
N ALA A 10 -9.62 -26.68 32.44
CA ALA A 10 -8.36 -27.12 33.04
C ALA A 10 -7.19 -26.41 32.34
N SER A 11 -6.69 -25.35 32.94
CA SER A 11 -5.50 -24.65 32.45
C SER A 11 -4.28 -25.54 32.62
N LYS A 12 -3.88 -26.22 31.54
CA LYS A 12 -2.64 -26.97 31.45
C LYS A 12 -1.50 -26.10 31.97
N THR A 13 -0.76 -26.59 32.95
CA THR A 13 0.29 -25.78 33.58
C THR A 13 1.49 -25.68 32.62
N ILE A 14 2.31 -24.64 32.79
CA ILE A 14 3.54 -24.42 31.99
C ILE A 14 4.52 -25.60 32.05
N TYR A 15 4.37 -26.52 33.00
CA TYR A 15 5.18 -27.72 33.18
C TYR A 15 4.68 -28.93 32.37
N GLU A 16 3.43 -28.90 31.89
CA GLU A 16 2.80 -29.97 31.11
C GLU A 16 2.74 -29.63 29.61
N THR A 17 3.03 -28.38 29.27
CA THR A 17 2.96 -27.85 27.91
C THR A 17 4.26 -28.14 27.14
N SER A 18 4.13 -28.71 25.94
CA SER A 18 5.29 -28.96 25.07
C SER A 18 5.86 -27.65 24.51
N PHE A 19 7.17 -27.60 24.27
CA PHE A 19 7.85 -26.46 23.66
C PHE A 19 7.19 -26.02 22.34
N GLY A 20 6.72 -26.97 21.53
CA GLY A 20 6.01 -26.68 20.28
C GLY A 20 4.66 -26.00 20.49
N GLU A 21 3.97 -26.29 21.59
CA GLU A 21 2.68 -25.69 21.93
C GLU A 21 2.84 -24.24 22.41
N ILE A 22 3.92 -23.95 23.16
CA ILE A 22 4.29 -22.57 23.55
C ILE A 22 4.66 -21.75 22.31
N PHE A 23 5.47 -22.33 21.40
CA PHE A 23 5.84 -21.68 20.15
C PHE A 23 4.61 -21.35 19.30
N ALA A 24 3.72 -22.32 19.08
CA ALA A 24 2.54 -22.14 18.26
C ALA A 24 1.62 -21.03 18.80
N ARG A 25 1.39 -20.98 20.11
CA ARG A 25 0.57 -19.92 20.73
C ARG A 25 1.17 -18.53 20.52
N ASN A 26 2.48 -18.38 20.74
CA ASN A 26 3.18 -17.11 20.53
C ASN A 26 3.27 -16.72 19.05
N PHE A 27 3.50 -17.68 18.17
CA PHE A 27 3.54 -17.47 16.73
C PHE A 27 2.18 -17.02 16.20
N VAL A 28 1.08 -17.68 16.58
CA VAL A 28 -0.28 -17.29 16.19
C VAL A 28 -0.64 -15.93 16.75
N ALA A 29 -0.29 -15.64 18.01
CA ALA A 29 -0.52 -14.32 18.60
C ALA A 29 0.25 -13.21 17.86
N GLY A 30 1.52 -13.47 17.50
CA GLY A 30 2.35 -12.56 16.71
C GLY A 30 1.78 -12.34 15.30
N MET A 31 1.42 -13.42 14.61
CA MET A 31 0.81 -13.40 13.27
C MET A 31 -0.55 -12.68 13.26
N ALA A 32 -1.40 -12.92 14.26
CA ALA A 32 -2.69 -12.24 14.38
C ALA A 32 -2.50 -10.73 14.56
N ARG A 33 -1.48 -10.31 15.33
CA ARG A 33 -1.17 -8.90 15.54
C ARG A 33 -0.65 -8.24 14.26
N THR A 34 0.26 -8.88 13.53
CA THR A 34 0.83 -8.33 12.29
C THR A 34 -0.17 -8.33 11.14
N LEU A 35 -0.92 -9.41 10.94
CA LEU A 35 -1.97 -9.50 9.92
C LEU A 35 -3.13 -8.56 10.22
N GLY A 36 -3.55 -8.47 11.49
CA GLY A 36 -4.56 -7.51 11.92
C GLY A 36 -4.10 -6.06 11.69
N GLY A 37 -2.85 -5.75 12.03
CA GLY A 37 -2.25 -4.44 11.77
C GLY A 37 -2.14 -4.12 10.27
N LEU A 38 -1.73 -5.11 9.45
CA LEU A 38 -1.65 -4.97 8.01
C LEU A 38 -3.02 -4.70 7.39
N PHE A 39 -4.05 -5.42 7.83
CA PHE A 39 -5.42 -5.21 7.37
C PHE A 39 -5.92 -3.80 7.67
N LEU A 40 -5.72 -3.33 8.91
CA LEU A 40 -6.05 -1.95 9.29
C LEU A 40 -5.24 -0.92 8.49
N TYR A 41 -3.95 -1.18 8.26
CA TYR A 41 -3.10 -0.30 7.47
C TYR A 41 -3.61 -0.15 6.04
N VAL A 42 -4.00 -1.26 5.38
CA VAL A 42 -4.59 -1.24 4.04
C VAL A 42 -5.88 -0.44 4.02
N ILE A 43 -6.77 -0.61 5.01
CA ILE A 43 -8.01 0.18 5.11
C ILE A 43 -7.70 1.67 5.23
N VAL A 44 -6.79 2.05 6.12
CA VAL A 44 -6.41 3.45 6.33
C VAL A 44 -5.82 4.04 5.04
N LEU A 45 -4.93 3.31 4.37
CA LEU A 45 -4.30 3.75 3.13
C LEU A 45 -5.35 3.88 2.01
N PHE A 46 -6.32 2.96 1.94
CA PHE A 46 -7.43 3.05 0.99
C PHE A 46 -8.30 4.29 1.24
N LEU A 47 -8.63 4.58 2.50
CA LEU A 47 -9.41 5.77 2.87
C LEU A 47 -8.65 7.07 2.55
N LEU A 48 -7.38 7.15 2.95
CA LEU A 48 -6.54 8.30 2.68
C LEU A 48 -6.30 8.48 1.17
N GLY A 49 -6.09 7.39 0.44
CA GLY A 49 -5.94 7.40 -1.01
C GLY A 49 -7.20 7.90 -1.72
N ASN A 50 -8.37 7.45 -1.28
CA ASN A 50 -9.64 7.95 -1.82
C ASN A 50 -9.84 9.45 -1.54
N LEU A 51 -9.56 9.90 -0.31
CA LEU A 51 -9.62 11.32 0.02
C LEU A 51 -8.63 12.14 -0.82
N PHE A 52 -7.43 11.63 -1.02
CA PHE A 52 -6.42 12.25 -1.87
C PHE A 52 -6.92 12.36 -3.32
N LEU A 53 -7.46 11.28 -3.90
CA LEU A 53 -7.99 11.29 -5.26
C LEU A 53 -9.19 12.22 -5.43
N GLN A 54 -10.04 12.36 -4.42
CA GLN A 54 -11.22 13.23 -4.51
C GLN A 54 -10.91 14.71 -4.26
N LYS A 55 -9.94 15.02 -3.40
CA LYS A 55 -9.68 16.41 -2.96
C LYS A 55 -8.40 17.01 -3.52
N ILE A 56 -7.33 16.23 -3.61
CA ILE A 56 -5.99 16.72 -3.93
C ILE A 56 -5.66 16.50 -5.42
N TRP A 57 -5.99 15.33 -5.96
CA TRP A 57 -5.76 15.02 -7.37
C TRP A 57 -6.40 16.00 -8.37
N PRO A 58 -7.68 16.45 -8.23
CA PRO A 58 -8.26 17.40 -9.18
C PRO A 58 -7.55 18.76 -9.20
N ILE A 59 -6.85 19.11 -8.12
CA ILE A 59 -6.07 20.36 -8.03
C ILE A 59 -4.70 20.18 -8.73
N LEU A 60 -4.08 19.01 -8.57
CA LEU A 60 -2.76 18.70 -9.14
C LEU A 60 -2.82 18.38 -10.65
N GLN A 61 -3.87 17.68 -11.09
CA GLN A 61 -4.04 17.24 -12.48
C GLN A 61 -3.88 18.36 -13.52
N PRO A 62 -4.54 19.54 -13.39
CA PRO A 62 -4.39 20.60 -14.38
C PRO A 62 -2.97 21.18 -14.40
N GLN A 63 -2.27 21.23 -13.26
CA GLN A 63 -0.89 21.72 -13.22
C GLN A 63 0.06 20.77 -13.96
N LEU A 64 -0.13 19.46 -13.80
CA LEU A 64 0.61 18.44 -14.55
C LEU A 64 0.35 18.54 -16.06
N GLN A 65 -0.89 18.77 -16.47
CA GLN A 65 -1.24 18.95 -17.88
C GLN A 65 -0.62 20.21 -18.48
N LEU A 66 -0.59 21.33 -17.73
CA LEU A 66 0.09 22.55 -18.15
C LEU A 66 1.58 22.31 -18.33
N PHE A 67 2.22 21.61 -17.39
CA PHE A 67 3.63 21.27 -17.48
C PHE A 67 3.95 20.39 -18.71
N GLN A 68 3.10 19.40 -18.98
CA GLN A 68 3.22 18.54 -20.18
C GLN A 68 3.08 19.35 -21.48
N LYS A 69 2.10 20.26 -21.56
CA LYS A 69 1.92 21.14 -22.72
C LYS A 69 3.13 22.03 -22.94
N LEU A 70 3.61 22.72 -21.90
CA LEU A 70 4.79 23.58 -21.99
C LEU A 70 6.02 22.81 -22.45
N THR A 71 6.21 21.59 -21.95
CA THR A 71 7.32 20.73 -22.36
C THR A 71 7.20 20.33 -23.84
N SER A 72 6.00 19.99 -24.30
CA SER A 72 5.72 19.68 -25.71
C SER A 72 5.96 20.88 -26.62
N ASP A 73 5.51 22.07 -26.23
CA ASP A 73 5.67 23.30 -27.01
C ASP A 73 7.16 23.68 -27.16
N LEU A 74 7.94 23.53 -26.08
CA LEU A 74 9.38 23.74 -26.09
C LEU A 74 10.14 22.72 -26.95
N GLN A 75 9.68 21.47 -27.01
CA GLN A 75 10.24 20.45 -27.90
C GLN A 75 9.88 20.69 -29.39
N GLY A 76 8.76 21.36 -29.67
CA GLY A 76 8.33 21.72 -31.03
C GLY A 76 9.03 22.94 -31.61
N LEU A 77 9.50 23.87 -30.77
CA LEU A 77 10.21 25.08 -31.18
C LEU A 77 11.45 24.88 -32.08
N PRO A 78 12.37 23.91 -31.86
CA PRO A 78 13.50 23.69 -32.77
C PRO A 78 13.08 23.37 -34.22
N THR A 79 11.88 22.85 -34.43
CA THR A 79 11.31 22.54 -35.76
C THR A 79 10.82 23.78 -36.51
N LEU A 80 10.37 24.82 -35.80
CA LEU A 80 9.84 26.06 -36.39
C LEU A 80 10.93 27.11 -36.67
N THR A 81 12.08 27.00 -36.00
CA THR A 81 13.26 27.85 -36.25
C THR A 81 14.15 27.37 -37.37
N GLN A 82 13.83 26.26 -38.05
CA GLN A 82 14.52 25.91 -39.30
C GLN A 82 14.00 26.82 -40.42
N PRO A 83 14.81 27.78 -40.94
CA PRO A 83 14.39 28.53 -42.11
C PRO A 83 14.15 27.52 -43.24
N LYS A 84 13.06 27.72 -44.00
CA LYS A 84 12.72 26.95 -45.19
C LYS A 84 13.80 27.23 -46.25
N VAL A 85 14.96 26.57 -46.15
CA VAL A 85 16.04 26.65 -47.14
C VAL A 85 15.59 25.81 -48.34
N GLY A 86 14.96 26.46 -49.32
CA GLY A 86 14.76 25.86 -50.64
C GLY A 86 13.36 26.00 -51.23
N GLU A 87 12.86 27.23 -51.38
CA GLU A 87 12.00 27.57 -52.52
C GLU A 87 12.74 28.57 -53.41
N TRP A 88 13.55 28.06 -54.35
CA TRP A 88 13.95 28.77 -55.57
C TRP A 88 14.28 27.72 -56.65
N ARG A 89 13.26 27.28 -57.38
CA ARG A 89 13.37 26.69 -58.72
C ARG A 89 12.14 27.02 -59.53
#